data_AF-A0A2K8NTL6-F1
#
_entry.id   AF-A0A2K8NTL6-F1
#
_cell.length_a   1.000
_cell.length_b   1.000
_cell.length_c   1.000
_cell.angle_alpha   90.00
_cell.angle_beta   90.00
_cell.angle_gamma   90.00
#
_symmetry.space_group_name_H-M   'P 1'
#
loop_
_entity.id
_entity.type
_entity.pdbx_description
1 polymer ?
#
loop_
_entity_poly.entity_id
_entity_poly.type
_entity_poly.pdbx_seq_one_letter_code
_entity_poly.pdbx_strand_id
1 'polypeptide(L)'
;MSNINLTCPKCGQDFSFDQLFDHNKEAFNDLINQKVKEKLSEKIGEEKQLILRDAENKLNLEKVALEKSFNEKENKFVNEINQLNLELEKQQEQITLQIGQEVLQKEQEMQKLLNAKNEENSKQINELINQINGLKLEVKKQQEEASLKIGQEVLLKEKEIQKSIDLKNEETAKKQADFVNQINKLQVELEKQQEQMILKITHEVLLKEKEMQKLLDEKNEEIQELNLKNSTFKVMHSKAKGENFEHEVETELRKGFGILDEIKKINADIDGTKADFLQVVKDSTGTNFGSIVYEVKNAEWKDSWVSKLSIDVAKQKAKFGILITTSFNDKYKGDTPFIKSEEFDNIWITDANSFIFIGQVIRKLVENEYKWNQELKKLMELSKNDELQNLYQKQKEQLNKFIKENLPSLWKRFDKQIKDLESIERSLNKSAGTIEKSRTIIYKIMTKDIIGFMSKLTQTNLDFIINEQEGEYETHRETDDE
;
A
#
# COMPACT_ATOMS: atom_id res chain seq x y z
N MET A 1 87.60 53.06 -127.12
CA MET A 1 86.48 53.99 -126.88
C MET A 1 86.75 54.71 -125.56
N SER A 2 86.05 55.81 -125.27
CA SER A 2 86.36 56.73 -124.18
C SER A 2 86.34 56.06 -122.80
N ASN A 3 87.44 56.15 -122.04
CA ASN A 3 87.43 55.85 -120.61
C ASN A 3 86.74 57.00 -119.88
N ILE A 4 85.46 56.82 -119.55
CA ILE A 4 84.73 57.71 -118.65
C ILE A 4 85.09 57.31 -117.23
N ASN A 5 85.95 58.09 -116.59
CA ASN A 5 86.16 58.00 -115.15
C ASN A 5 85.01 58.70 -114.42
N LEU A 6 84.52 58.05 -113.37
CA LEU A 6 83.49 58.54 -112.47
C LEU A 6 84.14 58.84 -111.12
N THR A 7 83.95 60.07 -110.60
CA THR A 7 84.42 60.44 -109.26
C THR A 7 83.41 60.00 -108.21
N CYS A 8 83.82 59.24 -107.21
CA CYS A 8 82.94 58.86 -106.11
C CYS A 8 82.61 60.08 -105.23
N PRO A 9 81.34 60.49 -105.07
CA PRO A 9 81.00 61.63 -104.21
C PRO A 9 81.22 61.36 -102.71
N LYS A 10 81.43 60.09 -102.29
CA LYS A 10 81.62 59.71 -100.88
C LYS A 10 83.09 59.68 -100.44
N CYS A 11 84.02 59.28 -101.33
CA CYS A 11 85.45 59.15 -100.99
C CYS A 11 86.40 59.89 -101.94
N GLY A 12 85.88 60.54 -102.99
CA GLY A 12 86.66 61.39 -103.91
C GLY A 12 87.56 60.65 -104.90
N GLN A 13 87.57 59.31 -104.92
CA GLN A 13 88.35 58.56 -105.91
C GLN A 13 87.68 58.55 -107.28
N ASP A 14 88.48 58.79 -108.32
CA ASP A 14 88.13 58.51 -109.71
C ASP A 14 88.32 57.02 -110.03
N PHE A 15 87.28 56.40 -110.56
CA PHE A 15 87.30 54.99 -110.98
C PHE A 15 86.62 54.84 -112.35
N SER A 16 87.07 53.89 -113.19
CA SER A 16 86.40 53.64 -114.48
C SER A 16 85.05 52.94 -114.28
N PHE A 17 84.16 52.98 -115.27
CA PHE A 17 82.88 52.26 -115.19
C PHE A 17 83.03 50.77 -114.81
N ASP A 18 84.08 50.11 -115.33
CA ASP A 18 84.40 48.70 -115.01
C ASP A 18 84.77 48.48 -113.53
N GLN A 19 85.25 49.52 -112.84
CA GLN A 19 85.65 49.48 -111.43
C GLN A 19 84.50 49.82 -110.46
N LEU A 20 83.31 50.21 -110.95
CA LEU A 20 82.15 50.57 -110.12
C LEU A 20 81.75 49.48 -109.12
N PHE A 21 81.83 48.21 -109.54
CA PHE A 21 81.49 47.05 -108.71
C PHE A 21 82.52 46.81 -107.60
N ASP A 22 83.82 46.91 -107.90
CA ASP A 22 84.86 46.79 -106.87
C ASP A 22 84.83 47.98 -105.90
N HIS A 23 84.48 49.18 -106.38
CA HIS A 23 84.37 50.38 -105.56
C HIS A 23 83.21 50.35 -104.53
N ASN A 24 82.10 49.66 -104.83
CA ASN A 24 80.96 49.50 -103.93
C ASN A 24 80.83 48.07 -103.33
N LYS A 25 81.88 47.27 -103.44
CA LYS A 25 81.89 45.84 -103.10
C LYS A 25 81.48 45.55 -101.66
N GLU A 26 81.94 46.35 -100.70
CA GLU A 26 81.57 46.21 -99.29
C GLU A 26 80.08 46.45 -99.05
N ALA A 27 79.53 47.57 -99.55
CA ALA A 27 78.10 47.88 -99.39
C ALA A 27 77.19 46.84 -100.08
N PHE A 28 77.62 46.28 -101.21
CA PHE A 28 76.89 45.21 -101.90
C PHE A 28 76.98 43.89 -101.13
N ASN A 29 78.15 43.55 -100.58
CA ASN A 29 78.33 42.39 -99.71
C ASN A 29 77.50 42.51 -98.42
N ASP A 30 77.43 43.69 -97.80
CA ASP A 30 76.61 43.93 -96.61
C ASP A 30 75.11 43.75 -96.90
N LEU A 31 74.62 44.26 -98.04
CA LEU A 31 73.23 44.06 -98.47
C LEU A 31 72.92 42.58 -98.71
N ILE A 32 73.84 41.84 -99.35
CA ILE A 32 73.72 40.39 -99.53
C ILE A 32 73.73 39.68 -98.17
N ASN A 33 74.67 40.01 -97.29
CA ASN A 33 74.78 39.42 -95.95
C ASN A 33 73.52 39.68 -95.12
N GLN A 34 72.93 40.87 -95.20
CA GLN A 34 71.65 41.18 -94.56
C GLN A 34 70.52 40.32 -95.15
N LYS A 35 70.38 40.25 -96.48
CA LYS A 35 69.33 39.43 -97.13
C LYS A 35 69.49 37.93 -96.88
N VAL A 36 70.72 37.44 -96.76
CA VAL A 36 71.03 36.07 -96.36
C VAL A 36 70.65 35.84 -94.89
N LYS A 37 70.99 36.76 -93.97
CA LYS A 37 70.58 36.67 -92.56
C LYS A 37 69.06 36.69 -92.39
N GLU A 38 68.35 37.56 -93.10
CA GLU A 38 66.89 37.63 -93.09
C GLU A 38 66.28 36.28 -93.53
N LYS A 39 66.64 35.77 -94.71
CA LYS A 39 66.15 34.47 -95.21
C LYS A 39 66.55 33.28 -94.33
N LEU A 40 67.73 33.33 -93.70
CA LEU A 40 68.17 32.30 -92.77
C LEU A 40 67.32 32.34 -91.48
N SER A 41 67.03 33.53 -90.96
CA SER A 41 66.17 33.70 -89.77
C SER A 41 64.73 33.28 -90.02
N GLU A 42 64.20 33.54 -91.23
CA GLU A 42 62.87 33.09 -91.68
C GLU A 42 62.80 31.56 -91.70
N LYS A 43 63.75 30.89 -92.38
CA LYS A 43 63.85 29.42 -92.41
C LYS A 43 64.01 28.79 -91.02
N ILE A 44 64.85 29.36 -90.16
CA ILE A 44 65.02 28.90 -88.77
C ILE A 44 63.69 29.04 -88.00
N GLY A 45 62.91 30.09 -88.28
CA GLY A 45 61.57 30.29 -87.72
C GLY A 45 60.58 29.20 -88.16
N GLU A 46 60.52 28.91 -89.47
CA GLU A 46 59.69 27.85 -90.06
C GLU A 46 60.06 26.47 -89.48
N GLU A 47 61.34 26.12 -89.49
CA GLU A 47 61.85 24.84 -89.00
C GLU A 47 61.61 24.66 -87.49
N LYS A 48 61.77 25.74 -86.70
CA LYS A 48 61.41 25.75 -85.28
C LYS A 48 59.91 25.54 -85.05
N GLN A 49 59.03 26.14 -85.87
CA GLN A 49 57.59 25.90 -85.77
C GLN A 49 57.22 24.46 -86.11
N LEU A 50 57.86 23.87 -87.12
CA LEU A 50 57.66 22.47 -87.48
C LEU A 50 58.06 21.52 -86.33
N ILE A 51 59.26 21.73 -85.76
CA ILE A 51 59.75 20.95 -84.61
C ILE A 51 58.80 21.05 -83.39
N LEU A 52 58.29 22.25 -83.09
CA LEU A 52 57.35 22.45 -81.99
C LEU A 52 56.03 21.70 -82.23
N ARG A 53 55.50 21.77 -83.46
CA ARG A 53 54.27 21.06 -83.84
C ARG A 53 54.43 19.54 -83.78
N ASP A 54 55.57 19.02 -84.22
CA ASP A 54 55.86 17.58 -84.16
C ASP A 54 56.05 17.10 -82.71
N ALA A 55 56.68 17.91 -81.86
CA ALA A 55 56.77 17.64 -80.43
C ALA A 55 55.40 17.64 -79.73
N GLU A 56 54.52 18.60 -80.05
CA GLU A 56 53.15 18.66 -79.53
C GLU A 56 52.30 17.48 -80.01
N ASN A 57 52.38 17.12 -81.30
CA ASN A 57 51.72 15.93 -81.85
C ASN A 57 52.18 14.66 -81.11
N LYS A 58 53.49 14.50 -80.89
CA LYS A 58 54.04 13.35 -80.18
C LYS A 58 53.57 13.29 -78.72
N LEU A 59 53.59 14.42 -78.01
CA LEU A 59 53.10 14.51 -76.63
C LEU A 59 51.62 14.16 -76.52
N ASN A 60 50.80 14.62 -77.46
CA ASN A 60 49.36 14.28 -77.50
C ASN A 60 49.13 12.79 -77.77
N LEU A 61 49.92 12.16 -78.65
CA LEU A 61 49.86 10.71 -78.89
C LEU A 61 50.25 9.90 -77.64
N GLU A 62 51.32 10.31 -76.94
CA GLU A 62 51.73 9.68 -75.67
C GLU A 62 50.66 9.85 -74.58
N LYS A 63 50.03 11.03 -74.48
CA LYS A 63 48.93 11.28 -73.54
C LYS A 63 47.73 10.39 -73.80
N VAL A 64 47.27 10.29 -75.06
CA VAL A 64 46.14 9.42 -75.45
C VAL A 64 46.44 7.95 -75.19
N ALA A 65 47.69 7.51 -75.44
CA ALA A 65 48.11 6.14 -75.13
C ALA A 65 48.09 5.85 -73.61
N LEU A 66 48.51 6.83 -72.79
CA LEU A 66 48.50 6.71 -71.33
C LEU A 66 47.07 6.71 -70.77
N GLU A 67 46.19 7.61 -71.23
CA GLU A 67 44.77 7.64 -70.85
C GLU A 67 44.08 6.32 -71.21
N LYS A 68 44.34 5.76 -72.40
CA LYS A 68 43.82 4.45 -72.78
C LYS A 68 44.31 3.33 -71.85
N SER A 69 45.61 3.31 -71.53
CA SER A 69 46.18 2.30 -70.61
C SER A 69 45.64 2.43 -69.18
N PHE A 70 45.34 3.66 -68.73
CA PHE A 70 44.71 3.91 -67.44
C PHE A 70 43.29 3.36 -67.41
N ASN A 71 42.46 3.72 -68.41
CA ASN A 71 41.07 3.25 -68.51
C ASN A 71 41.01 1.71 -68.65
N GLU A 72 41.95 1.08 -69.35
CA GLU A 72 42.04 -0.39 -69.43
C GLU A 72 42.37 -1.04 -68.08
N LYS A 73 43.13 -0.38 -67.20
CA LYS A 73 43.40 -0.86 -65.83
C LYS A 73 42.23 -0.61 -64.89
N GLU A 74 41.61 0.56 -64.97
CA GLU A 74 40.42 0.90 -64.18
C GLU A 74 39.28 -0.10 -64.44
N ASN A 75 38.98 -0.39 -65.71
CA ASN A 75 37.98 -1.41 -66.07
C ASN A 75 38.33 -2.82 -65.56
N LYS A 76 39.62 -3.18 -65.46
CA LYS A 76 40.03 -4.46 -64.85
C LYS A 76 39.77 -4.48 -63.36
N PHE A 77 40.16 -3.43 -62.63
CA PHE A 77 39.90 -3.33 -61.19
C PHE A 77 38.40 -3.30 -60.87
N VAL A 78 37.58 -2.61 -61.65
CA VAL A 78 36.11 -2.63 -61.49
C VAL A 78 35.55 -4.05 -61.67
N ASN A 79 36.04 -4.80 -62.67
CA ASN A 79 35.62 -6.19 -62.86
C ASN A 79 36.08 -7.12 -61.73
N GLU A 80 37.30 -6.96 -61.21
CA GLU A 80 37.81 -7.71 -60.05
C GLU A 80 37.00 -7.41 -58.77
N ILE A 81 36.68 -6.14 -58.50
CA ILE A 81 35.82 -5.72 -57.38
C ILE A 81 34.42 -6.36 -57.50
N ASN A 82 33.82 -6.34 -58.70
CA ASN A 82 32.51 -6.95 -58.92
C ASN A 82 32.52 -8.47 -58.73
N GLN A 83 33.60 -9.15 -59.12
CA GLN A 83 33.76 -10.59 -58.86
C GLN A 83 33.90 -10.91 -57.37
N LEU A 84 34.72 -10.14 -56.65
CA LEU A 84 34.91 -10.30 -55.20
C LEU A 84 33.60 -10.05 -54.41
N ASN A 85 32.82 -9.03 -54.80
CA ASN A 85 31.53 -8.75 -54.18
C ASN A 85 30.54 -9.93 -54.38
N LEU A 86 30.46 -10.49 -55.59
CA LEU A 86 29.60 -11.63 -55.89
C LEU A 86 30.02 -12.90 -55.13
N GLU A 87 31.32 -13.09 -54.87
CA GLU A 87 31.81 -14.20 -54.05
C GLU A 87 31.52 -13.98 -52.56
N LEU A 88 31.64 -12.73 -52.06
CA LEU A 88 31.30 -12.36 -50.70
C LEU A 88 29.80 -12.55 -50.40
N GLU A 89 28.90 -12.16 -51.32
CA GLU A 89 27.45 -12.39 -51.20
C GLU A 89 27.12 -13.89 -51.07
N LYS A 90 27.73 -14.74 -51.89
CA LYS A 90 27.55 -16.21 -51.81
C LYS A 90 28.03 -16.78 -50.49
N GLN A 91 29.17 -16.30 -49.97
CA GLN A 91 29.68 -16.73 -48.66
C GLN A 91 28.74 -16.29 -47.53
N GLN A 92 28.18 -15.07 -47.59
CA GLN A 92 27.20 -14.58 -46.62
C GLN A 92 25.90 -15.39 -46.64
N GLU A 93 25.38 -15.73 -47.83
CA GLU A 93 24.21 -16.59 -47.99
C GLU A 93 24.46 -17.99 -47.40
N GLN A 94 25.62 -18.60 -47.72
CA GLN A 94 26.00 -19.91 -47.19
C GLN A 94 26.14 -19.93 -45.66
N ILE A 95 26.77 -18.91 -45.06
CA ILE A 95 26.87 -18.77 -43.60
C ILE A 95 25.49 -18.61 -42.97
N THR A 96 24.61 -17.80 -43.58
CA THR A 96 23.24 -17.60 -43.10
C THR A 96 22.43 -18.90 -43.10
N LEU A 97 22.56 -19.71 -44.15
CA LEU A 97 21.93 -21.03 -44.23
C LEU A 97 22.47 -22.00 -43.18
N GLN A 98 23.79 -22.00 -42.92
CA GLN A 98 24.40 -22.83 -41.88
C GLN A 98 23.91 -22.47 -40.48
N ILE A 99 23.89 -21.17 -40.15
CA ILE A 99 23.37 -20.67 -38.86
C ILE A 99 21.90 -21.05 -38.70
N GLY A 100 21.07 -20.88 -39.74
CA GLY A 100 19.66 -21.28 -39.71
C GLY A 100 19.45 -22.78 -39.44
N GLN A 101 20.29 -23.65 -40.00
CA GLN A 101 20.26 -25.09 -39.75
C GLN A 101 20.69 -25.44 -38.32
N GLU A 102 21.74 -24.81 -37.81
CA GLU A 102 22.22 -25.05 -36.43
C GLU A 102 21.20 -24.59 -35.38
N VAL A 103 20.59 -23.42 -35.57
CA VAL A 103 19.51 -22.91 -34.70
C VAL A 103 18.33 -23.89 -34.68
N LEU A 104 17.86 -24.35 -35.85
CA LEU A 104 16.75 -25.30 -35.94
C LEU A 104 17.07 -26.65 -35.26
N GLN A 105 18.31 -27.13 -35.35
CA GLN A 105 18.74 -28.34 -34.63
C GLN A 105 18.73 -28.11 -33.11
N LYS A 106 19.23 -26.96 -32.63
CA LYS A 106 19.25 -26.61 -31.20
C LYS A 106 17.84 -26.44 -30.62
N GLU A 107 16.91 -25.87 -31.38
CA GLU A 107 15.50 -25.79 -30.99
C GLU A 107 14.87 -27.19 -30.84
N GLN A 108 15.14 -28.11 -31.78
CA GLN A 108 14.65 -29.49 -31.70
C GLN A 108 15.26 -30.28 -30.52
N GLU A 109 16.54 -30.08 -30.22
CA GLU A 109 17.19 -30.65 -29.03
C GLU A 109 16.57 -30.11 -27.73
N MET A 110 16.38 -28.79 -27.65
CA MET A 110 15.79 -28.12 -26.50
C MET A 110 14.34 -28.58 -26.26
N GLN A 111 13.54 -28.73 -27.32
CA GLN A 111 12.16 -29.21 -27.21
C GLN A 111 12.10 -30.66 -26.72
N LYS A 112 13.01 -31.54 -27.18
CA LYS A 112 13.12 -32.92 -26.66
C LYS A 112 13.48 -32.94 -25.18
N LEU A 113 14.43 -32.11 -24.75
CA LEU A 113 14.83 -32.00 -23.35
C LEU A 113 13.66 -31.50 -22.47
N LEU A 114 12.93 -30.48 -22.93
CA LEU A 114 11.76 -29.94 -22.24
C LEU A 114 10.65 -30.98 -22.08
N ASN A 115 10.34 -31.74 -23.15
CA ASN A 115 9.34 -32.80 -23.09
C ASN A 115 9.75 -33.90 -22.10
N ALA A 116 11.01 -34.36 -22.15
CA ALA A 116 11.52 -35.37 -21.21
C ALA A 116 11.46 -34.89 -19.75
N LYS A 117 11.76 -33.61 -19.48
CA LYS A 117 11.65 -33.04 -18.13
C LYS A 117 10.20 -32.91 -17.66
N ASN A 118 9.27 -32.59 -18.56
CA ASN A 118 7.84 -32.56 -18.25
C ASN A 118 7.30 -33.96 -17.90
N GLU A 119 7.74 -35.00 -18.62
CA GLU A 119 7.40 -36.39 -18.28
C GLU A 119 7.94 -36.79 -16.89
N GLU A 120 9.20 -36.46 -16.58
CA GLU A 120 9.80 -36.70 -15.26
C GLU A 120 9.03 -35.99 -14.14
N ASN A 121 8.73 -34.70 -14.32
CA ASN A 121 7.96 -33.90 -13.38
C ASN A 121 6.55 -34.49 -13.16
N SER A 122 5.88 -34.97 -14.21
CA SER A 122 4.56 -35.61 -14.07
C SER A 122 4.61 -36.91 -13.26
N LYS A 123 5.69 -37.70 -13.38
CA LYS A 123 5.90 -38.91 -12.55
C LYS A 123 6.10 -38.53 -11.08
N GLN A 124 6.92 -37.53 -10.80
CA GLN A 124 7.15 -37.02 -9.43
C GLN A 124 5.85 -36.48 -8.80
N ILE A 125 5.04 -35.72 -9.55
CA ILE A 125 3.74 -35.21 -9.10
C ILE A 125 2.79 -36.38 -8.74
N ASN A 126 2.70 -37.39 -9.61
CA ASN A 126 1.85 -38.56 -9.35
C ASN A 126 2.32 -39.38 -8.14
N GLU A 127 3.62 -39.49 -7.93
CA GLU A 127 4.18 -40.16 -6.74
C GLU A 127 3.85 -39.39 -5.45
N LEU A 128 4.00 -38.06 -5.44
CA LEU A 128 3.59 -37.21 -4.32
C LEU A 128 2.09 -37.27 -4.04
N ILE A 129 1.24 -37.31 -5.08
CA ILE A 129 -0.22 -37.50 -4.92
C ILE A 129 -0.53 -38.83 -4.22
N ASN A 130 0.16 -39.92 -4.60
CA ASN A 130 -0.02 -41.22 -3.96
C ASN A 130 0.43 -41.21 -2.48
N GLN A 131 1.56 -40.55 -2.18
CA GLN A 131 2.02 -40.38 -0.78
C GLN A 131 1.02 -39.57 0.05
N ILE A 132 0.51 -38.46 -0.48
CA ILE A 132 -0.51 -37.61 0.18
C ILE A 132 -1.79 -38.41 0.45
N ASN A 133 -2.24 -39.23 -0.51
CA ASN A 133 -3.43 -40.07 -0.34
C ASN A 133 -3.22 -41.15 0.75
N GLY A 134 -2.03 -41.75 0.82
CA GLY A 134 -1.66 -42.68 1.91
C GLY A 134 -1.71 -42.02 3.28
N LEU A 135 -1.04 -40.87 3.44
CA LEU A 135 -1.05 -40.11 4.69
C LEU A 135 -2.46 -39.67 5.10
N LYS A 136 -3.31 -39.28 4.15
CA LYS A 136 -4.70 -38.88 4.40
C LYS A 136 -5.56 -40.03 4.94
N LEU A 137 -5.35 -41.26 4.45
CA LEU A 137 -6.01 -42.46 4.98
C LEU A 137 -5.55 -42.76 6.42
N GLU A 138 -4.25 -42.64 6.69
CA GLU A 138 -3.69 -42.89 8.02
C GLU A 138 -4.16 -41.87 9.06
N VAL A 139 -4.19 -40.56 8.72
CA VAL A 139 -4.77 -39.52 9.56
C VAL A 139 -6.24 -39.80 9.85
N LYS A 140 -7.04 -40.22 8.85
CA LYS A 140 -8.45 -40.57 9.06
C LYS A 140 -8.60 -41.74 10.04
N LYS A 141 -7.79 -42.80 9.90
CA LYS A 141 -7.79 -43.94 10.81
C LYS A 141 -7.44 -43.53 12.25
N GLN A 142 -6.43 -42.67 12.42
CA GLN A 142 -6.04 -42.15 13.74
C GLN A 142 -7.15 -41.28 14.37
N GLN A 143 -7.87 -40.48 13.57
CA GLN A 143 -9.03 -39.71 14.04
C GLN A 143 -10.20 -40.61 14.50
N GLU A 144 -10.49 -41.68 13.76
CA GLU A 144 -11.52 -42.66 14.13
C GLU A 144 -11.14 -43.41 15.42
N GLU A 145 -9.89 -43.87 15.55
CA GLU A 145 -9.37 -44.51 16.77
C GLU A 145 -9.37 -43.57 17.99
N ALA A 146 -9.01 -42.30 17.81
CA ALA A 146 -9.05 -41.30 18.87
C ALA A 146 -10.49 -41.01 19.32
N SER A 147 -11.42 -40.89 18.37
CA SER A 147 -12.84 -40.65 18.66
C SER A 147 -13.47 -41.80 19.44
N LEU A 148 -13.13 -43.05 19.11
CA LEU A 148 -13.57 -44.23 19.86
C LEU A 148 -13.02 -44.25 21.30
N LYS A 149 -11.75 -43.91 21.51
CA LYS A 149 -11.15 -43.83 22.85
C LYS A 149 -11.81 -42.75 23.71
N ILE A 150 -12.04 -41.55 23.14
CA ILE A 150 -12.73 -40.46 23.83
C ILE A 150 -14.16 -40.88 24.21
N GLY A 151 -14.90 -41.50 23.29
CA GLY A 151 -16.26 -42.00 23.58
C GLY A 151 -16.32 -43.04 24.70
N GLN A 152 -15.33 -43.94 24.78
CA GLN A 152 -15.21 -44.91 25.88
C GLN A 152 -14.89 -44.23 27.22
N GLU A 153 -13.99 -43.25 27.23
CA GLU A 153 -13.62 -42.53 28.46
C GLU A 153 -14.78 -41.67 29.00
N VAL A 154 -15.55 -41.01 28.11
CA VAL A 154 -16.76 -40.26 28.48
C VAL A 154 -17.80 -41.20 29.12
N LEU A 155 -18.09 -42.34 28.49
CA LEU A 155 -19.08 -43.30 29.01
C LEU A 155 -18.68 -43.89 30.38
N LEU A 156 -17.39 -44.03 30.66
CA LEU A 156 -16.90 -44.45 31.98
C LEU A 156 -17.12 -43.35 33.02
N LYS A 157 -16.76 -42.11 32.71
CA LYS A 157 -16.97 -40.95 33.62
C LYS A 157 -18.45 -40.68 33.89
N GLU A 158 -19.32 -40.84 32.89
CA GLU A 158 -20.78 -40.74 33.08
C GLU A 158 -21.30 -41.76 34.09
N LYS A 159 -20.83 -43.01 34.02
CA LYS A 159 -21.21 -44.06 35.00
C LYS A 159 -20.68 -43.76 36.41
N GLU A 160 -19.48 -43.21 36.53
CA GLU A 160 -18.91 -42.80 37.82
C GLU A 160 -19.69 -41.61 38.43
N ILE A 161 -20.03 -40.61 37.62
CA ILE A 161 -20.84 -39.46 38.03
C ILE A 161 -22.23 -39.92 38.47
N GLN A 162 -22.90 -40.78 37.70
CA GLN A 162 -24.22 -41.31 38.06
C GLN A 162 -24.16 -42.04 39.41
N LYS A 163 -23.19 -42.93 39.61
CA LYS A 163 -22.99 -43.64 40.88
C LYS A 163 -22.74 -42.67 42.06
N SER A 164 -22.03 -41.56 41.83
CA SER A 164 -21.85 -40.52 42.85
C SER A 164 -23.13 -39.73 43.15
N ILE A 165 -24.04 -39.57 42.18
CA ILE A 165 -25.34 -38.93 42.37
C ILE A 165 -26.24 -39.87 43.19
N ASP A 166 -26.31 -41.15 42.83
CA ASP A 166 -27.13 -42.15 43.52
C ASP A 166 -26.76 -42.28 45.01
N LEU A 167 -25.45 -42.34 45.32
CA LEU A 167 -24.94 -42.37 46.70
C LEU A 167 -25.31 -41.11 47.50
N LYS A 168 -25.20 -39.92 46.90
CA LYS A 168 -25.61 -38.66 47.55
C LYS A 168 -27.12 -38.62 47.80
N ASN A 169 -27.92 -39.10 46.84
CA ASN A 169 -29.37 -39.17 47.00
C ASN A 169 -29.75 -40.07 48.17
N GLU A 170 -29.15 -41.26 48.30
CA GLU A 170 -29.37 -42.16 49.44
C GLU A 170 -28.98 -41.52 50.78
N GLU A 171 -27.84 -40.80 50.84
CA GLU A 171 -27.40 -40.08 52.04
C GLU A 171 -28.37 -38.95 52.42
N THR A 172 -28.86 -38.18 51.43
CA THR A 172 -29.85 -37.11 51.69
C THR A 172 -31.19 -37.66 52.16
N ALA A 173 -31.65 -38.80 51.62
CA ALA A 173 -32.88 -39.45 52.06
C ALA A 173 -32.78 -39.92 53.52
N LYS A 174 -31.64 -40.50 53.93
CA LYS A 174 -31.38 -40.86 55.33
C LYS A 174 -31.39 -39.64 56.25
N LYS A 175 -30.69 -38.57 55.88
CA LYS A 175 -30.67 -37.29 56.62
C LYS A 175 -32.07 -36.67 56.75
N GLN A 176 -32.90 -36.73 55.72
CA GLN A 176 -34.29 -36.27 55.77
C GLN A 176 -35.15 -37.11 56.71
N ALA A 177 -35.03 -38.44 56.68
CA ALA A 177 -35.74 -39.33 57.60
C ALA A 177 -35.35 -39.07 59.07
N ASP A 178 -34.06 -38.88 59.35
CA ASP A 178 -33.57 -38.52 60.68
C ASP A 178 -34.11 -37.16 61.15
N PHE A 179 -34.17 -36.15 60.26
CA PHE A 179 -34.78 -34.85 60.57
C PHE A 179 -36.28 -34.97 60.89
N VAL A 180 -37.05 -35.71 60.10
CA VAL A 180 -38.47 -35.97 60.37
C VAL A 180 -38.66 -36.67 61.73
N ASN A 181 -37.82 -37.65 62.04
CA ASN A 181 -37.84 -38.33 63.34
C ASN A 181 -37.50 -37.39 64.52
N GLN A 182 -36.62 -36.40 64.33
CA GLN A 182 -36.34 -35.38 65.35
C GLN A 182 -37.50 -34.40 65.53
N ILE A 183 -38.11 -33.93 64.42
CA ILE A 183 -39.28 -33.03 64.45
C ILE A 183 -40.44 -33.71 65.21
N ASN A 184 -40.75 -34.96 64.89
CA ASN A 184 -41.81 -35.71 65.57
C ASN A 184 -41.56 -35.85 67.08
N LYS A 185 -40.31 -36.06 67.51
CA LYS A 185 -39.96 -36.10 68.95
C LYS A 185 -40.15 -34.75 69.63
N LEU A 186 -39.69 -33.67 69.01
CA LEU A 186 -39.85 -32.31 69.54
C LEU A 186 -41.32 -31.88 69.62
N GLN A 187 -42.16 -32.32 68.67
CA GLN A 187 -43.58 -32.05 68.67
C GLN A 187 -44.30 -32.73 69.85
N VAL A 188 -44.01 -34.00 70.12
CA VAL A 188 -44.54 -34.73 71.30
C VAL A 188 -44.03 -34.12 72.62
N GLU A 189 -42.79 -33.62 72.67
CA GLU A 189 -42.25 -32.92 73.84
C GLU A 189 -42.98 -31.58 74.06
N LEU A 190 -43.25 -30.83 72.99
CA LEU A 190 -43.97 -29.57 73.02
C LEU A 190 -45.42 -29.74 73.49
N GLU A 191 -46.14 -30.75 72.98
CA GLU A 191 -47.51 -31.08 73.39
C GLU A 191 -47.58 -31.39 74.90
N LYS A 192 -46.63 -32.17 75.44
CA LYS A 192 -46.53 -32.43 76.88
C LYS A 192 -46.23 -31.16 77.69
N GLN A 193 -45.37 -30.28 77.19
CA GLN A 193 -45.09 -29.00 77.87
C GLN A 193 -46.30 -28.07 77.85
N GLN A 194 -47.06 -28.04 76.75
CA GLN A 194 -48.31 -27.30 76.65
C GLN A 194 -49.36 -27.84 77.62
N GLU A 195 -49.54 -29.16 77.71
CA GLU A 195 -50.48 -29.78 78.67
C GLU A 195 -50.09 -29.47 80.13
N GLN A 196 -48.80 -29.58 80.48
CA GLN A 196 -48.31 -29.18 81.80
C GLN A 196 -48.48 -27.69 82.08
N MET A 197 -48.32 -26.83 81.07
CA MET A 197 -48.51 -25.39 81.19
C MET A 197 -49.99 -25.04 81.34
N ILE A 198 -50.89 -25.70 80.61
CA ILE A 198 -52.34 -25.59 80.78
C ILE A 198 -52.71 -25.98 82.21
N LEU A 199 -52.29 -27.14 82.71
CA LEU A 199 -52.57 -27.58 84.09
C LEU A 199 -52.08 -26.57 85.14
N LYS A 200 -50.88 -26.00 84.97
CA LYS A 200 -50.35 -24.93 85.84
C LYS A 200 -51.20 -23.67 85.75
N ILE A 201 -51.54 -23.21 84.54
CA ILE A 201 -52.39 -22.03 84.33
C ILE A 201 -53.78 -22.25 84.92
N THR A 202 -54.42 -23.41 84.74
CA THR A 202 -55.74 -23.70 85.33
C THR A 202 -55.67 -23.69 86.85
N HIS A 203 -54.60 -24.23 87.45
CA HIS A 203 -54.40 -24.18 88.90
C HIS A 203 -54.15 -22.75 89.41
N GLU A 204 -53.32 -21.98 88.70
CA GLU A 204 -53.00 -20.59 89.04
C GLU A 204 -54.19 -19.66 88.83
N VAL A 205 -55.01 -19.88 87.79
CA VAL A 205 -56.30 -19.20 87.58
C VAL A 205 -57.26 -19.54 88.69
N LEU A 206 -57.40 -20.80 89.10
CA LEU A 206 -58.32 -21.19 90.19
C LEU A 206 -57.87 -20.64 91.56
N LEU A 207 -56.57 -20.47 91.79
CA LEU A 207 -56.02 -19.73 92.93
C LEU A 207 -56.30 -18.22 92.80
N LYS A 208 -56.02 -17.63 91.64
CA LYS A 208 -56.25 -16.20 91.35
C LYS A 208 -57.71 -15.81 91.29
N GLU A 209 -58.64 -16.69 90.96
CA GLU A 209 -60.09 -16.45 91.09
C GLU A 209 -60.46 -16.38 92.57
N LYS A 210 -59.87 -17.24 93.41
CA LYS A 210 -60.05 -17.23 94.87
C LYS A 210 -59.46 -15.99 95.54
N GLU A 211 -58.33 -15.51 95.03
CA GLU A 211 -57.68 -14.27 95.48
C GLU A 211 -58.38 -13.03 94.90
N MET A 212 -58.71 -13.01 93.60
CA MET A 212 -59.47 -11.92 92.97
C MET A 212 -60.89 -11.81 93.50
N GLN A 213 -61.55 -12.89 93.94
CA GLN A 213 -62.86 -12.77 94.57
C GLN A 213 -62.78 -12.03 95.91
N LYS A 214 -61.65 -12.12 96.64
CA LYS A 214 -61.36 -11.24 97.79
C LYS A 214 -60.92 -9.85 97.34
N LEU A 215 -60.09 -9.76 96.31
CA LEU A 215 -59.52 -8.51 95.82
C LEU A 215 -60.56 -7.64 95.07
N LEU A 216 -61.66 -8.21 94.55
CA LEU A 216 -62.78 -7.47 93.96
C LEU A 216 -63.61 -6.75 95.01
N ASP A 217 -63.71 -7.32 96.22
CA ASP A 217 -64.31 -6.65 97.36
C ASP A 217 -63.42 -5.47 97.86
N GLU A 218 -62.10 -5.52 97.60
CA GLU A 218 -61.13 -4.51 98.03
C GLU A 218 -60.76 -3.46 96.95
N LYS A 219 -60.69 -3.83 95.65
CA LYS A 219 -60.23 -2.96 94.54
C LYS A 219 -61.34 -2.19 93.83
N ASN A 220 -62.62 -2.46 94.14
CA ASN A 220 -63.71 -1.58 93.72
C ASN A 220 -63.60 -0.16 94.31
N GLU A 221 -62.77 0.05 95.35
CA GLU A 221 -62.45 1.38 95.90
C GLU A 221 -61.29 2.09 95.16
N GLU A 222 -60.46 1.38 94.39
CA GLU A 222 -59.19 1.92 93.85
C GLU A 222 -59.23 2.17 92.32
N ILE A 223 -60.23 1.64 91.61
CA ILE A 223 -60.43 1.86 90.15
C ILE A 223 -61.16 3.20 89.90
N GLN A 224 -60.61 4.29 90.46
CA GLN A 224 -60.89 5.66 90.03
C GLN A 224 -59.66 6.40 89.48
N GLU A 225 -58.43 5.96 89.80
CA GLU A 225 -57.29 6.90 89.74
C GLU A 225 -56.37 6.81 88.50
N LEU A 226 -56.28 5.67 87.79
CA LEU A 226 -55.23 5.45 86.79
C LEU A 226 -55.72 5.26 85.34
N ASN A 227 -56.37 6.31 84.83
CA ASN A 227 -56.88 6.40 83.46
C ASN A 227 -55.94 7.22 82.52
N LEU A 228 -54.62 7.10 82.66
CA LEU A 228 -53.66 7.99 81.95
C LEU A 228 -52.25 7.39 81.71
N LYS A 229 -51.98 6.92 80.47
CA LYS A 229 -50.83 7.32 79.58
C LYS A 229 -50.58 6.40 78.37
N ASN A 230 -51.08 6.86 77.22
CA ASN A 230 -50.54 6.67 75.85
C ASN A 230 -49.01 7.00 75.75
N SER A 231 -48.25 6.77 74.67
CA SER A 231 -48.14 5.79 73.55
C SER A 231 -47.16 6.34 72.46
N THR A 232 -46.70 5.56 71.46
CA THR A 232 -46.05 6.00 70.17
C THR A 232 -44.62 6.65 70.23
N PHE A 233 -43.78 6.84 69.18
CA PHE A 233 -43.71 6.42 67.73
C PHE A 233 -42.25 6.36 67.16
N LYS A 234 -42.06 6.55 65.83
CA LYS A 234 -41.01 6.04 64.89
C LYS A 234 -40.30 7.14 64.03
N VAL A 235 -39.15 6.80 63.39
CA VAL A 235 -38.60 7.25 62.06
C VAL A 235 -37.84 8.61 61.87
N MET A 236 -36.73 8.59 61.10
CA MET A 236 -36.14 9.59 60.14
C MET A 236 -34.78 9.04 59.58
N HIS A 237 -34.06 9.54 58.55
CA HIS A 237 -34.35 10.14 57.22
C HIS A 237 -33.05 10.09 56.32
N SER A 238 -33.10 10.42 55.01
CA SER A 238 -31.98 10.40 54.01
C SER A 238 -31.47 11.79 53.53
N LYS A 239 -30.28 11.84 52.88
CA LYS A 239 -29.79 12.93 51.96
C LYS A 239 -28.39 12.67 51.34
N ALA A 240 -28.22 12.86 50.02
CA ALA A 240 -26.98 13.30 49.33
C ALA A 240 -27.23 13.53 47.82
N LYS A 241 -26.70 14.59 47.20
CA LYS A 241 -26.74 14.83 45.74
C LYS A 241 -25.58 15.73 45.31
N GLY A 242 -24.55 15.13 44.73
CA GLY A 242 -23.29 15.80 44.34
C GLY A 242 -22.19 14.79 43.99
N GLU A 243 -22.09 13.73 44.79
CA GLU A 243 -21.24 12.54 44.55
C GLU A 243 -21.68 11.70 43.35
N ASN A 244 -22.85 12.01 42.75
CA ASN A 244 -23.56 11.08 41.88
C ASN A 244 -22.84 10.77 40.57
N PHE A 245 -22.15 11.72 39.94
CA PHE A 245 -21.57 11.48 38.61
C PHE A 245 -20.31 10.60 38.65
N GLU A 246 -19.41 10.83 39.61
CA GLU A 246 -18.29 9.89 39.85
C GLU A 246 -18.82 8.51 40.27
N HIS A 247 -19.84 8.45 41.11
CA HIS A 247 -20.43 7.20 41.57
C HIS A 247 -21.19 6.46 40.46
N GLU A 248 -21.81 7.17 39.53
CA GLU A 248 -22.46 6.65 38.33
C GLU A 248 -21.42 6.07 37.36
N VAL A 249 -20.33 6.81 37.07
CA VAL A 249 -19.20 6.29 36.30
C VAL A 249 -18.57 5.07 36.97
N GLU A 250 -18.35 5.10 38.29
CA GLU A 250 -17.84 3.93 39.03
C GLU A 250 -18.79 2.72 38.91
N THR A 251 -20.09 2.96 39.05
CA THR A 251 -21.13 1.92 38.97
C THR A 251 -21.15 1.28 37.58
N GLU A 252 -21.09 2.08 36.51
CA GLU A 252 -21.05 1.56 35.14
C GLU A 252 -19.71 0.89 34.80
N LEU A 253 -18.57 1.40 35.28
CA LEU A 253 -17.27 0.70 35.16
C LEU A 253 -17.32 -0.67 35.86
N ARG A 254 -17.91 -0.75 37.07
CA ARG A 254 -18.06 -2.01 37.80
C ARG A 254 -19.04 -2.97 37.11
N LYS A 255 -20.13 -2.48 36.52
CA LYS A 255 -21.05 -3.31 35.71
C LYS A 255 -20.40 -3.82 34.41
N GLY A 256 -19.71 -2.94 33.68
CA GLY A 256 -19.12 -3.24 32.39
C GLY A 256 -17.87 -4.12 32.44
N PHE A 257 -17.07 -4.02 33.51
CA PHE A 257 -15.76 -4.68 33.60
C PHE A 257 -15.56 -5.53 34.86
N GLY A 258 -16.29 -5.29 35.94
CA GLY A 258 -16.02 -5.84 37.28
C GLY A 258 -16.23 -7.35 37.46
N ILE A 259 -16.70 -8.07 36.43
CA ILE A 259 -16.73 -9.54 36.40
C ILE A 259 -15.32 -10.13 36.21
N LEU A 260 -14.44 -9.42 35.50
CA LEU A 260 -13.08 -9.87 35.18
C LEU A 260 -12.02 -8.92 35.74
N ASP A 261 -12.21 -7.62 35.56
CA ASP A 261 -11.21 -6.60 35.87
C ASP A 261 -11.39 -6.02 37.29
N GLU A 262 -10.32 -5.46 37.84
CA GLU A 262 -10.34 -4.82 39.16
C GLU A 262 -10.40 -3.30 39.03
N ILE A 263 -11.52 -2.69 39.43
CA ILE A 263 -11.72 -1.23 39.44
C ILE A 263 -11.39 -0.66 40.84
N LYS A 264 -10.35 0.19 40.90
CA LYS A 264 -9.89 0.91 42.10
C LYS A 264 -10.18 2.39 41.97
N LYS A 265 -10.67 3.03 43.04
CA LYS A 265 -10.65 4.50 43.15
C LYS A 265 -9.25 4.93 43.59
N ILE A 266 -8.70 5.95 42.94
CA ILE A 266 -7.40 6.55 43.29
C ILE A 266 -7.68 7.68 44.29
N ASN A 267 -7.08 7.61 45.48
CA ASN A 267 -7.23 8.65 46.49
C ASN A 267 -6.05 9.64 46.39
N ALA A 268 -6.35 10.90 46.08
CA ALA A 268 -5.36 11.92 45.73
C ALA A 268 -4.29 12.20 46.80
N ASP A 269 -4.58 11.90 48.07
CA ASP A 269 -3.73 12.23 49.22
C ASP A 269 -2.54 11.28 49.45
N ILE A 270 -2.49 10.14 48.74
CA ILE A 270 -1.46 9.10 48.97
C ILE A 270 -0.49 8.99 47.78
N ASP A 271 -1.00 8.97 46.54
CA ASP A 271 -0.20 8.63 45.35
C ASP A 271 0.29 9.86 44.53
N GLY A 272 -0.13 11.07 44.87
CA GLY A 272 0.24 12.29 44.13
C GLY A 272 -0.27 12.32 42.67
N THR A 273 -1.25 11.49 42.35
CA THR A 273 -2.04 11.43 41.10
C THR A 273 -3.43 11.98 41.33
N LYS A 274 -4.04 12.58 40.30
CA LYS A 274 -5.37 13.20 40.35
C LYS A 274 -6.44 12.50 39.51
N ALA A 275 -6.05 11.51 38.68
CA ALA A 275 -6.99 10.60 38.07
C ALA A 275 -7.91 9.93 39.12
N ASP A 276 -9.13 9.60 38.71
CA ASP A 276 -10.21 9.22 39.62
C ASP A 276 -10.27 7.69 39.80
N PHE A 277 -10.07 6.91 38.72
CA PHE A 277 -10.13 5.45 38.76
C PHE A 277 -8.99 4.76 38.00
N LEU A 278 -8.60 3.58 38.49
CA LEU A 278 -7.67 2.64 37.84
C LEU A 278 -8.38 1.32 37.59
N GLN A 279 -8.47 0.91 36.33
CA GLN A 279 -8.86 -0.43 35.93
C GLN A 279 -7.60 -1.28 35.75
N VAL A 280 -7.51 -2.40 36.46
CA VAL A 280 -6.51 -3.44 36.19
C VAL A 280 -7.18 -4.51 35.33
N VAL A 281 -6.79 -4.59 34.07
CA VAL A 281 -7.34 -5.52 33.07
C VAL A 281 -6.84 -6.93 33.36
N LYS A 282 -7.76 -7.89 33.51
CA LYS A 282 -7.44 -9.28 33.83
C LYS A 282 -8.19 -10.27 32.93
N ASP A 283 -7.71 -11.50 32.87
CA ASP A 283 -8.48 -12.62 32.33
C ASP A 283 -9.28 -13.37 33.41
N SER A 284 -10.03 -14.39 32.97
CA SER A 284 -10.77 -15.31 33.83
C SER A 284 -9.92 -16.15 34.78
N THR A 285 -8.58 -16.12 34.66
CA THR A 285 -7.63 -16.74 35.60
C THR A 285 -7.08 -15.75 36.63
N GLY A 286 -7.41 -14.46 36.50
CA GLY A 286 -6.89 -13.38 37.33
C GLY A 286 -5.53 -12.82 36.87
N THR A 287 -5.02 -13.25 35.71
CA THR A 287 -3.73 -12.79 35.18
C THR A 287 -3.84 -11.32 34.74
N ASN A 288 -2.98 -10.45 35.27
CA ASN A 288 -2.96 -9.02 34.94
C ASN A 288 -2.32 -8.78 33.57
N PHE A 289 -3.08 -8.18 32.65
CA PHE A 289 -2.64 -7.83 31.30
C PHE A 289 -2.10 -6.40 31.18
N GLY A 290 -2.52 -5.50 32.07
CA GLY A 290 -2.16 -4.08 32.08
C GLY A 290 -3.20 -3.26 32.81
N SER A 291 -3.09 -1.94 32.75
CA SER A 291 -4.04 -1.03 33.38
C SER A 291 -4.45 0.14 32.49
N ILE A 292 -5.64 0.66 32.76
CA ILE A 292 -6.26 1.82 32.12
C ILE A 292 -6.62 2.80 33.23
N VAL A 293 -6.25 4.08 33.06
CA VAL A 293 -6.57 5.16 34.00
C VAL A 293 -7.76 5.96 33.47
N TYR A 294 -8.68 6.31 34.36
CA TYR A 294 -9.85 7.12 34.06
C TYR A 294 -9.83 8.44 34.83
N GLU A 295 -10.08 9.52 34.12
CA GLU A 295 -10.33 10.86 34.68
C GLU A 295 -11.77 11.25 34.36
N VAL A 296 -12.54 11.66 35.35
CA VAL A 296 -13.95 12.05 35.23
C VAL A 296 -14.08 13.55 35.48
N LYS A 297 -14.70 14.28 34.56
CA LYS A 297 -14.84 15.75 34.68
C LYS A 297 -16.25 16.22 34.34
N ASN A 298 -16.98 16.60 35.39
CA ASN A 298 -18.27 17.27 35.31
C ASN A 298 -18.10 18.80 35.48
N ALA A 299 -17.51 19.44 34.48
CA ALA A 299 -17.20 20.88 34.47
C ALA A 299 -16.96 21.34 33.02
N GLU A 300 -16.87 22.66 32.80
CA GLU A 300 -16.46 23.23 31.51
C GLU A 300 -15.05 22.80 31.10
N TRP A 301 -14.85 22.52 29.80
CA TRP A 301 -13.62 21.97 29.24
C TRP A 301 -12.37 22.79 29.55
N LYS A 302 -11.26 22.11 29.89
CA LYS A 302 -9.93 22.73 30.03
C LYS A 302 -8.87 21.87 29.37
N ASP A 303 -8.16 22.43 28.39
CA ASP A 303 -7.12 21.71 27.63
C ASP A 303 -6.05 21.06 28.53
N SER A 304 -5.76 21.67 29.68
CA SER A 304 -4.83 21.13 30.69
C SER A 304 -5.22 19.75 31.27
N TRP A 305 -6.44 19.24 31.05
CA TRP A 305 -6.86 17.93 31.53
C TRP A 305 -6.13 16.80 30.80
N VAL A 306 -5.97 16.90 29.49
CA VAL A 306 -5.33 15.87 28.67
C VAL A 306 -3.87 15.67 29.08
N SER A 307 -3.11 16.76 29.22
CA SER A 307 -1.71 16.71 29.63
C SER A 307 -1.52 16.23 31.09
N LYS A 308 -2.51 16.47 31.98
CA LYS A 308 -2.50 15.93 33.35
C LYS A 308 -2.76 14.43 33.39
N LEU A 309 -3.77 13.96 32.64
CA LEU A 309 -4.05 12.53 32.50
C LEU A 309 -2.84 11.78 31.93
N SER A 310 -2.09 12.38 30.99
CA SER A 310 -0.82 11.81 30.48
C SER A 310 0.20 11.52 31.58
N ILE A 311 0.39 12.49 32.48
CA ILE A 311 1.29 12.38 33.63
C ILE A 311 0.82 11.27 34.58
N ASP A 312 -0.48 11.18 34.84
CA ASP A 312 -1.03 10.19 35.77
C ASP A 312 -1.08 8.77 35.18
N VAL A 313 -1.32 8.62 33.87
CA VAL A 313 -1.11 7.35 33.14
C VAL A 313 0.33 6.86 33.30
N ALA A 314 1.31 7.75 33.11
CA ALA A 314 2.73 7.41 33.26
C ALA A 314 3.09 7.03 34.70
N LYS A 315 2.61 7.77 35.71
CA LYS A 315 2.84 7.46 37.14
C LYS A 315 2.22 6.12 37.55
N GLN A 316 0.97 5.88 37.17
CA GLN A 316 0.24 4.63 37.47
C GLN A 316 0.71 3.44 36.60
N LYS A 317 1.72 3.64 35.74
CA LYS A 317 2.25 2.65 34.78
C LYS A 317 1.17 2.04 33.89
N ALA A 318 0.11 2.80 33.65
CA ALA A 318 -0.99 2.40 32.81
C ALA A 318 -0.62 2.53 31.34
N LYS A 319 -1.29 1.72 30.51
CA LYS A 319 -1.06 1.72 29.06
C LYS A 319 -1.80 2.86 28.39
N PHE A 320 -3.04 3.10 28.82
CA PHE A 320 -3.94 4.09 28.24
C PHE A 320 -4.64 4.92 29.31
N GLY A 321 -5.00 6.15 28.94
CA GLY A 321 -5.87 7.03 29.71
C GLY A 321 -7.20 7.26 28.99
N ILE A 322 -8.30 7.35 29.74
CA ILE A 322 -9.62 7.71 29.23
C ILE A 322 -10.14 8.92 30.02
N LEU A 323 -10.34 10.05 29.35
CA LEU A 323 -10.96 11.26 29.89
C LEU A 323 -12.46 11.24 29.57
N ILE A 324 -13.28 11.09 30.61
CA ILE A 324 -14.74 11.12 30.55
C ILE A 324 -15.19 12.51 30.95
N THR A 325 -15.93 13.21 30.09
CA THR A 325 -16.42 14.55 30.43
C THR A 325 -17.83 14.83 29.94
N THR A 326 -18.59 15.60 30.73
CA THR A 326 -19.91 16.10 30.35
C THR A 326 -19.84 17.23 29.32
N SER A 327 -18.73 17.96 29.25
CA SER A 327 -18.52 19.06 28.28
C SER A 327 -17.84 18.60 26.98
N PHE A 328 -18.00 17.33 26.60
CA PHE A 328 -17.35 16.77 25.39
C PHE A 328 -17.83 17.51 24.14
N ASN A 329 -19.15 17.58 23.96
CA ASN A 329 -19.81 18.21 22.80
C ASN A 329 -19.58 19.73 22.71
N ASP A 330 -19.22 20.38 23.82
CA ASP A 330 -18.89 21.82 23.85
C ASP A 330 -17.54 22.10 23.15
N LYS A 331 -16.56 21.19 23.36
CA LYS A 331 -15.22 21.27 22.77
C LYS A 331 -15.15 20.64 21.38
N TYR A 332 -15.70 19.44 21.24
CA TYR A 332 -15.64 18.63 20.01
C TYR A 332 -17.02 18.62 19.36
N LYS A 333 -17.24 19.56 18.42
CA LYS A 333 -18.51 19.68 17.69
C LYS A 333 -18.56 18.70 16.53
N GLY A 334 -19.54 17.79 16.55
CA GLY A 334 -19.81 16.81 15.51
C GLY A 334 -20.58 15.60 16.07
N ASP A 335 -20.86 14.62 15.22
CA ASP A 335 -21.62 13.40 15.58
C ASP A 335 -20.74 12.28 16.18
N THR A 336 -19.46 12.56 16.47
CA THR A 336 -18.49 11.58 17.02
C THR A 336 -18.46 11.64 18.55
N PRO A 337 -18.93 10.64 19.31
CA PRO A 337 -19.05 10.73 20.77
C PRO A 337 -17.74 10.48 21.54
N PHE A 338 -16.64 10.27 20.82
CA PHE A 338 -15.29 10.10 21.36
C PHE A 338 -14.23 10.48 20.32
N ILE A 339 -13.02 10.79 20.79
CA ILE A 339 -11.87 11.10 19.95
C ILE A 339 -10.57 10.65 20.63
N LYS A 340 -9.55 10.33 19.85
CA LYS A 340 -8.18 10.12 20.34
C LYS A 340 -7.50 11.48 20.51
N SER A 341 -6.69 11.67 21.55
CA SER A 341 -5.90 12.90 21.71
C SER A 341 -4.89 13.08 20.56
N GLU A 342 -4.82 14.29 20.02
CA GLU A 342 -3.80 14.69 19.03
C GLU A 342 -2.40 14.85 19.67
N GLU A 343 -2.34 15.18 20.96
CA GLU A 343 -1.08 15.39 21.69
C GLU A 343 -0.49 14.07 22.23
N PHE A 344 -1.34 13.11 22.62
CA PHE A 344 -0.92 11.89 23.32
C PHE A 344 -1.58 10.64 22.75
N ASP A 345 -0.78 9.83 22.05
CA ASP A 345 -1.20 8.60 21.36
C ASP A 345 -1.90 7.54 22.22
N ASN A 346 -1.79 7.65 23.55
CA ASN A 346 -2.38 6.72 24.51
C ASN A 346 -3.56 7.31 25.31
N ILE A 347 -4.05 8.50 24.95
CA ILE A 347 -5.20 9.12 25.61
C ILE A 347 -6.42 9.15 24.67
N TRP A 348 -7.55 8.74 25.22
CA TRP A 348 -8.86 8.81 24.60
C TRP A 348 -9.75 9.75 25.39
N ILE A 349 -10.62 10.47 24.70
CA ILE A 349 -11.52 11.48 25.26
C ILE A 349 -12.92 11.10 24.80
N THR A 350 -13.89 11.07 25.70
CA THR A 350 -15.23 10.53 25.44
C THR A 350 -16.30 11.29 26.20
N ASP A 351 -17.51 11.29 25.64
CA ASP A 351 -18.70 11.71 26.37
C ASP A 351 -19.06 10.74 27.51
N ALA A 352 -20.03 11.15 28.34
CA ALA A 352 -20.51 10.39 29.49
C ALA A 352 -21.33 9.14 29.13
N ASN A 353 -21.74 8.95 27.87
CA ASN A 353 -22.58 7.83 27.45
C ASN A 353 -21.76 6.69 26.80
N SER A 354 -20.64 7.03 26.17
CA SER A 354 -19.89 6.16 25.27
C SER A 354 -18.60 5.61 25.90
N PHE A 355 -18.25 6.06 27.11
CA PHE A 355 -17.01 5.67 27.76
C PHE A 355 -16.91 4.16 28.07
N ILE A 356 -18.03 3.47 28.26
CA ILE A 356 -18.03 2.00 28.43
C ILE A 356 -17.63 1.30 27.13
N PHE A 357 -18.17 1.75 25.99
CA PHE A 357 -17.76 1.23 24.68
C PHE A 357 -16.26 1.48 24.43
N ILE A 358 -15.78 2.69 24.71
CA ILE A 358 -14.35 3.01 24.57
C ILE A 358 -13.50 2.20 25.55
N GLY A 359 -13.92 2.06 26.81
CA GLY A 359 -13.27 1.19 27.79
C GLY A 359 -13.14 -0.26 27.29
N GLN A 360 -14.17 -0.81 26.61
CA GLN A 360 -14.11 -2.15 26.03
C GLN A 360 -13.11 -2.23 24.86
N VAL A 361 -13.08 -1.22 23.96
CA VAL A 361 -12.11 -1.15 22.87
C VAL A 361 -10.68 -1.07 23.41
N ILE A 362 -10.41 -0.17 24.35
CA ILE A 362 -9.08 0.00 24.96
C ILE A 362 -8.66 -1.23 25.77
N ARG A 363 -9.59 -1.83 26.53
CA ARG A 363 -9.38 -3.13 27.19
C ARG A 363 -8.94 -4.19 26.19
N LYS A 364 -9.55 -4.26 25.01
CA LYS A 364 -9.17 -5.21 23.96
C LYS A 364 -7.78 -4.95 23.39
N LEU A 365 -7.39 -3.68 23.23
CA LEU A 365 -6.01 -3.31 22.86
C LEU A 365 -4.99 -3.78 23.91
N VAL A 366 -5.30 -3.60 25.20
CA VAL A 366 -4.45 -4.09 26.31
C VAL A 366 -4.35 -5.63 26.31
N GLU A 367 -5.46 -6.36 26.11
CA GLU A 367 -5.42 -7.83 25.96
C GLU A 367 -4.51 -8.27 24.81
N ASN A 368 -4.65 -7.64 23.65
CA ASN A 368 -3.93 -8.02 22.44
C ASN A 368 -2.43 -7.71 22.58
N GLU A 369 -2.06 -6.55 23.13
CA GLU A 369 -0.66 -6.20 23.41
C GLU A 369 -0.03 -7.19 24.40
N TYR A 370 -0.75 -7.59 25.44
CA TYR A 370 -0.26 -8.59 26.40
C TYR A 370 -0.05 -9.96 25.75
N LYS A 371 -1.03 -10.47 24.99
CA LYS A 371 -0.94 -11.75 24.30
C LYS A 371 0.23 -11.79 23.32
N TRP A 372 0.38 -10.75 22.50
CA TRP A 372 1.50 -10.61 21.59
C TRP A 372 2.86 -10.64 22.31
N ASN A 373 2.99 -9.89 23.41
CA ASN A 373 4.21 -9.88 24.22
C ASN A 373 4.49 -11.25 24.89
N GLN A 374 3.46 -12.02 25.26
CA GLN A 374 3.63 -13.37 25.80
C GLN A 374 4.02 -14.40 24.73
N GLU A 375 3.44 -14.33 23.54
CA GLU A 375 3.86 -15.16 22.39
C GLU A 375 5.30 -14.85 21.99
N LEU A 376 5.67 -13.57 21.94
CA LEU A 376 7.05 -13.13 21.68
C LEU A 376 8.03 -13.64 22.76
N LYS A 377 7.65 -13.60 24.04
CA LYS A 377 8.45 -14.20 25.13
C LYS A 377 8.60 -15.71 24.99
N LYS A 378 7.51 -16.44 24.69
CA LYS A 378 7.57 -17.89 24.47
C LYS A 378 8.49 -18.24 23.30
N LEU A 379 8.44 -17.48 22.20
CA LEU A 379 9.35 -17.65 21.07
C LEU A 379 10.81 -17.38 21.47
N MET A 380 11.07 -16.35 22.29
CA MET A 380 12.42 -16.06 22.84
C MET A 380 12.92 -17.14 23.81
N GLU A 381 12.05 -17.69 24.66
CA GLU A 381 12.40 -18.73 25.65
C GLU A 381 12.60 -20.11 25.04
N LEU A 382 11.80 -20.46 24.02
CA LEU A 382 12.00 -21.67 23.20
C LEU A 382 13.27 -21.56 22.35
N SER A 383 13.69 -20.35 21.99
CA SER A 383 14.93 -20.07 21.27
C SER A 383 16.07 -19.65 22.20
N LYS A 384 16.52 -20.59 23.06
CA LYS A 384 17.88 -20.57 23.65
C LYS A 384 18.98 -20.83 22.60
N ASN A 385 18.83 -20.22 21.43
CA ASN A 385 19.76 -20.24 20.32
C ASN A 385 19.93 -18.77 19.90
N ASP A 386 21.04 -18.17 20.32
CA ASP A 386 21.32 -16.74 20.17
C ASP A 386 21.25 -16.28 18.70
N GLU A 387 21.45 -17.19 17.74
CA GLU A 387 21.27 -16.92 16.31
C GLU A 387 19.84 -16.52 15.95
N LEU A 388 18.82 -17.17 16.53
CA LEU A 388 17.42 -16.88 16.22
C LEU A 388 16.99 -15.53 16.82
N GLN A 389 17.47 -15.22 18.02
CA GLN A 389 17.22 -13.92 18.67
C GLN A 389 17.87 -12.78 17.87
N ASN A 390 19.12 -12.97 17.43
CA ASN A 390 19.81 -12.02 16.54
C ASN A 390 19.10 -11.89 15.18
N LEU A 391 18.58 -12.98 14.60
CA LEU A 391 17.81 -12.95 13.36
C LEU A 391 16.53 -12.12 13.51
N TYR A 392 15.74 -12.35 14.57
CA TYR A 392 14.51 -11.58 14.81
C TYR A 392 14.80 -10.11 15.11
N GLN A 393 15.82 -9.79 15.90
CA GLN A 393 16.20 -8.41 16.18
C GLN A 393 16.65 -7.69 14.90
N LYS A 394 17.45 -8.36 14.05
CA LYS A 394 17.86 -7.85 12.73
C LYS A 394 16.69 -7.67 11.77
N GLN A 395 15.72 -8.59 11.75
CA GLN A 395 14.48 -8.44 10.96
C GLN A 395 13.64 -7.26 11.46
N LYS A 396 13.53 -7.06 12.78
CA LYS A 396 12.84 -5.93 13.41
C LYS A 396 13.51 -4.59 13.07
N GLU A 397 14.84 -4.54 13.09
CA GLU A 397 15.60 -3.35 12.65
C GLU A 397 15.44 -3.09 11.15
N GLN A 398 15.48 -4.12 10.31
CA GLN A 398 15.21 -4.00 8.86
C GLN A 398 13.78 -3.51 8.59
N LEU A 399 12.77 -4.01 9.31
CA LEU A 399 11.39 -3.57 9.20
C LEU A 399 11.22 -2.11 9.68
N ASN A 400 11.82 -1.75 10.81
CA ASN A 400 11.82 -0.37 11.31
C ASN A 400 12.51 0.58 10.33
N LYS A 401 13.63 0.17 9.72
CA LYS A 401 14.32 0.92 8.67
C LYS A 401 13.45 1.06 7.42
N PHE A 402 12.79 -0.02 7.00
CA PHE A 402 11.86 0.03 5.88
C PHE A 402 10.70 1.01 6.15
N ILE A 403 10.07 0.95 7.33
CA ILE A 403 8.95 1.83 7.69
C ILE A 403 9.38 3.30 7.81
N LYS A 404 10.58 3.58 8.35
CA LYS A 404 11.05 4.97 8.57
C LYS A 404 11.70 5.62 7.36
N GLU A 405 12.41 4.86 6.53
CA GLU A 405 13.20 5.41 5.41
C GLU A 405 12.59 5.04 4.04
N ASN A 406 12.32 3.76 3.82
CA ASN A 406 11.91 3.28 2.49
C ASN A 406 10.44 3.61 2.20
N LEU A 407 9.52 3.30 3.11
CA LEU A 407 8.08 3.47 2.93
C LEU A 407 7.68 4.93 2.64
N PRO A 408 8.19 5.97 3.33
CA PRO A 408 7.87 7.35 3.00
C PRO A 408 8.45 7.79 1.64
N SER A 409 9.59 7.23 1.22
CA SER A 409 10.18 7.52 -0.09
C SER A 409 9.44 6.84 -1.24
N LEU A 410 8.95 5.61 -1.04
CA LEU A 410 8.05 4.91 -1.95
C LEU A 410 6.71 5.63 -2.06
N TRP A 411 6.12 6.04 -0.92
CA TRP A 411 4.87 6.80 -0.90
C TRP A 411 4.97 8.10 -1.69
N LYS A 412 6.06 8.87 -1.54
CA LYS A 412 6.32 10.07 -2.34
C LYS A 412 6.44 9.80 -3.85
N ARG A 413 6.91 8.61 -4.27
CA ARG A 413 6.97 8.22 -5.69
C ARG A 413 5.58 7.87 -6.22
N PHE A 414 4.78 7.13 -5.45
CA PHE A 414 3.39 6.81 -5.81
C PHE A 414 2.51 8.07 -5.86
N ASP A 415 2.56 8.93 -4.83
CA ASP A 415 1.86 10.22 -4.78
C ASP A 415 2.21 11.11 -5.99
N LYS A 416 3.48 11.13 -6.41
CA LYS A 416 3.88 11.82 -7.64
C LYS A 416 3.25 11.17 -8.89
N GLN A 417 3.36 9.85 -9.05
CA GLN A 417 2.80 9.17 -10.24
C GLN A 417 1.28 9.31 -10.34
N ILE A 418 0.57 9.29 -9.22
CA ILE A 418 -0.88 9.54 -9.17
C ILE A 418 -1.17 10.97 -9.65
N LYS A 419 -0.43 11.98 -9.18
CA LYS A 419 -0.59 13.38 -9.63
C LYS A 419 -0.23 13.58 -11.10
N ASP A 420 0.78 12.89 -11.60
CA ASP A 420 1.15 12.91 -13.02
C ASP A 420 0.01 12.28 -13.86
N LEU A 421 -0.62 11.19 -13.40
CA LEU A 421 -1.79 10.57 -14.04
C LEU A 421 -3.04 11.47 -14.00
N GLU A 422 -3.37 12.08 -12.86
CA GLU A 422 -4.46 13.06 -12.75
C GLU A 422 -4.25 14.26 -13.70
N SER A 423 -2.99 14.68 -13.90
CA SER A 423 -2.67 15.75 -14.84
C SER A 423 -2.90 15.33 -16.29
N ILE A 424 -2.60 14.07 -16.63
CA ILE A 424 -2.89 13.50 -17.95
C ILE A 424 -4.40 13.38 -18.15
N GLU A 425 -5.14 12.87 -17.18
CA GLU A 425 -6.61 12.76 -17.19
C GLU A 425 -7.27 14.13 -17.44
N ARG A 426 -6.89 15.16 -16.69
CA ARG A 426 -7.37 16.54 -16.90
C ARG A 426 -7.04 17.07 -18.30
N SER A 427 -5.88 16.72 -18.86
CA SER A 427 -5.51 17.09 -20.22
C SER A 427 -6.34 16.34 -21.27
N LEU A 428 -6.61 15.05 -21.07
CA LEU A 428 -7.45 14.23 -21.95
C LEU A 428 -8.90 14.74 -21.95
N ASN A 429 -9.48 15.02 -20.77
CA ASN A 429 -10.81 15.59 -20.63
C ASN A 429 -10.92 16.98 -21.31
N LYS A 430 -9.87 17.81 -21.21
CA LYS A 430 -9.80 19.10 -21.92
C LYS A 430 -9.73 18.92 -23.44
N SER A 431 -8.96 17.94 -23.93
CA SER A 431 -8.89 17.59 -25.35
C SER A 431 -10.21 17.04 -25.88
N ALA A 432 -10.88 16.16 -25.13
CA ALA A 432 -12.20 15.64 -25.46
C ALA A 432 -13.24 16.77 -25.58
N GLY A 433 -13.31 17.68 -24.60
CA GLY A 433 -14.19 18.85 -24.67
C GLY A 433 -13.81 19.87 -25.77
N THR A 434 -12.57 19.84 -26.27
CA THR A 434 -12.16 20.63 -27.45
C THR A 434 -12.63 19.95 -28.74
N ILE A 435 -12.47 18.63 -28.84
CA ILE A 435 -12.96 17.82 -29.97
C ILE A 435 -14.49 17.95 -30.08
N GLU A 436 -15.21 17.89 -28.96
CA GLU A 436 -16.67 18.09 -28.93
C GLU A 436 -17.08 19.47 -29.44
N LYS A 437 -16.41 20.55 -29.00
CA LYS A 437 -16.66 21.91 -29.51
C LYS A 437 -16.35 22.03 -31.00
N SER A 438 -15.24 21.46 -31.47
CA SER A 438 -14.90 21.41 -32.90
C SER A 438 -15.95 20.62 -33.71
N ARG A 439 -16.44 19.50 -33.18
CA ARG A 439 -17.55 18.72 -33.75
C ARG A 439 -18.81 19.57 -33.90
N THR A 440 -19.24 20.27 -32.84
CA THR A 440 -20.39 21.19 -32.89
C THR A 440 -20.21 22.33 -33.90
N ILE A 441 -18.98 22.86 -34.05
CA ILE A 441 -18.69 23.90 -35.05
C ILE A 441 -18.77 23.34 -36.47
N ILE A 442 -18.20 22.15 -36.72
CA ILE A 442 -18.26 21.47 -38.01
C ILE A 442 -19.72 21.18 -38.40
N TYR A 443 -20.53 20.63 -37.49
CA TYR A 443 -21.97 20.43 -37.74
C TYR A 443 -22.67 21.75 -38.06
N LYS A 444 -22.45 22.82 -37.28
CA LYS A 444 -23.04 24.13 -37.57
C LYS A 444 -22.68 24.68 -38.95
N ILE A 445 -21.43 24.50 -39.40
CA ILE A 445 -20.99 24.90 -40.75
C ILE A 445 -21.66 24.01 -41.81
N MET A 446 -21.68 22.69 -41.62
CA MET A 446 -22.34 21.76 -42.54
C MET A 446 -23.84 22.06 -42.69
N THR A 447 -24.58 22.21 -41.60
CA THR A 447 -26.02 22.53 -41.64
C THR A 447 -26.26 23.90 -42.27
N LYS A 448 -25.56 24.94 -41.81
CA LYS A 448 -25.84 26.32 -42.22
C LYS A 448 -25.38 26.64 -43.64
N ASP A 449 -24.13 26.28 -43.96
CA ASP A 449 -23.44 26.77 -45.15
C ASP A 449 -23.48 25.75 -46.29
N ILE A 450 -23.48 24.44 -46.01
CA ILE A 450 -23.61 23.39 -47.05
C ILE A 450 -25.08 23.03 -47.27
N ILE A 451 -25.78 22.50 -46.26
CA ILE A 451 -27.20 22.11 -46.38
C ILE A 451 -28.09 23.32 -46.66
N GLY A 452 -27.86 24.45 -45.97
CA GLY A 452 -28.57 25.70 -46.21
C GLY A 452 -28.30 26.33 -47.59
N PHE A 453 -27.17 26.02 -48.25
CA PHE A 453 -26.94 26.38 -49.65
C PHE A 453 -27.65 25.40 -50.60
N MET A 454 -27.50 24.09 -50.39
CA MET A 454 -28.13 23.06 -51.21
C MET A 454 -29.66 23.19 -51.20
N SER A 455 -30.28 23.40 -50.04
CA SER A 455 -31.74 23.57 -49.90
C SER A 455 -32.26 24.80 -50.66
N LYS A 456 -31.47 25.88 -50.74
CA LYS A 456 -31.81 27.06 -51.55
C LYS A 456 -31.69 26.77 -53.05
N LEU A 457 -30.71 25.96 -53.44
CA LEU A 457 -30.44 25.60 -54.83
C LEU A 457 -31.46 24.59 -55.38
N THR A 458 -31.96 23.66 -54.55
CA THR A 458 -32.97 22.66 -54.93
C THR A 458 -34.42 23.04 -54.57
N GLN A 459 -34.62 24.15 -53.86
CA GLN A 459 -35.92 24.58 -53.31
C GLN A 459 -36.61 23.52 -52.43
N THR A 460 -35.83 22.64 -51.79
CA THR A 460 -36.30 21.54 -50.94
C THR A 460 -35.66 21.66 -49.57
N ASN A 461 -36.41 21.43 -48.49
CA ASN A 461 -35.81 21.40 -47.15
C ASN A 461 -35.05 20.07 -46.95
N LEU A 462 -33.75 20.14 -46.73
CA LEU A 462 -32.84 19.01 -46.53
C LEU A 462 -32.41 18.82 -45.06
N ASP A 463 -32.95 19.62 -44.12
CA ASP A 463 -32.58 19.58 -42.69
C ASP A 463 -32.82 18.21 -42.02
N PHE A 464 -33.71 17.36 -42.59
CA PHE A 464 -34.03 16.05 -42.02
C PHE A 464 -32.87 15.04 -42.08
N ILE A 465 -31.90 15.24 -42.98
CA ILE A 465 -30.83 14.25 -43.27
C ILE A 465 -29.80 14.13 -42.14
N ILE A 466 -29.67 15.15 -41.27
CA ILE A 466 -28.71 15.09 -40.14
C ILE A 466 -29.31 14.36 -38.92
N ASN A 467 -30.60 14.52 -38.65
CA ASN A 467 -31.20 14.07 -37.39
C ASN A 467 -31.29 12.54 -37.25
N GLU A 468 -31.27 11.77 -38.35
CA GLU A 468 -31.22 10.30 -38.28
C GLU A 468 -29.89 9.77 -37.70
N GLN A 469 -28.77 10.50 -37.83
CA GLN A 469 -27.48 10.03 -37.31
C GLN A 469 -27.19 10.41 -35.86
N GLU A 470 -27.87 11.39 -35.27
CA GLU A 470 -27.69 11.69 -33.83
C GLU A 470 -28.39 10.63 -32.96
N GLY A 471 -29.52 10.07 -33.41
CA GLY A 471 -30.27 9.04 -32.69
C GLY A 471 -29.59 7.67 -32.58
N GLU A 472 -28.65 7.33 -33.45
CA GLU A 472 -27.90 6.06 -33.39
C GLU A 472 -26.69 6.07 -32.44
N TYR A 473 -26.26 7.25 -31.95
CA TYR A 473 -25.08 7.38 -31.09
C TYR A 473 -25.38 7.67 -29.61
N GLU A 474 -26.59 8.11 -29.25
CA GLU A 474 -26.99 8.27 -27.84
C GLU A 474 -27.27 6.92 -27.15
N THR A 475 -27.71 5.91 -27.89
CA THR A 475 -28.03 4.55 -27.39
C THR A 475 -26.83 3.76 -26.87
N HIS A 476 -25.61 4.26 -27.07
CA HIS A 476 -24.37 3.65 -26.56
C HIS A 476 -23.78 4.38 -25.32
N ARG A 477 -24.54 5.25 -24.65
CA ARG A 477 -24.11 5.91 -23.39
C ARG A 477 -24.91 5.53 -22.15
N GLU A 478 -26.02 4.82 -22.26
CA GLU A 478 -26.93 4.52 -21.12
C GLU A 478 -26.73 3.14 -20.46
N THR A 479 -25.63 2.42 -20.73
CA THR A 479 -25.43 1.03 -20.22
C THR A 479 -24.36 0.85 -19.14
N ASP A 480 -23.67 1.91 -18.71
CA ASP A 480 -22.48 1.80 -17.87
C ASP A 480 -22.68 2.35 -16.42
N ASP A 481 -23.92 2.66 -16.02
CA ASP A 481 -24.33 3.02 -14.65
C ASP A 481 -25.39 2.04 -14.09
N GLU A 482 -25.02 0.76 -13.89
CA GLU A 482 -25.67 -0.21 -12.97
C GLU A 482 -24.63 -0.97 -12.10
#